data_AF-A0AAU4BL37-F1
#
_entry.id   AF-A0AAU4BL37-F1
#
_cell.length_a   1.000
_cell.length_b   1.000
_cell.length_c   1.000
_cell.angle_alpha   90.00
_cell.angle_beta   90.00
_cell.angle_gamma   90.00
#
_symmetry.space_group_name_H-M   'P 1'
#
loop_
_entity.id
_entity.type
_entity.pdbx_description
1 polymer ?
#
loop_
_entity_poly.entity_id
_entity_poly.type
_entity_poly.pdbx_seq_one_letter_code
_entity_poly.pdbx_strand_id
1 'polypeptide(L)' 'MTPQNRTDSAEAALTEEVDVNPGVHRPTEPDEEQVLRELYGEPDADGFFHGEEAEESA' A
#
# COMPACT_ATOMS: atom_id res chain seq x y z
N MET A 1 29.06 -15.90 -19.54
CA MET A 1 27.61 -15.75 -19.32
C MET A 1 26.90 -16.94 -19.93
N THR A 2 26.49 -17.92 -19.13
CA THR A 2 25.50 -18.92 -19.57
C THR A 2 24.12 -18.28 -19.41
N PRO A 3 23.25 -18.33 -20.44
CA PRO A 3 21.92 -17.74 -20.33
C PRO A 3 21.11 -18.56 -19.33
N GLN A 4 20.65 -17.91 -18.26
CA GLN A 4 19.72 -18.49 -17.28
C GLN A 4 18.33 -18.58 -17.91
N ASN A 5 18.18 -19.45 -18.91
CA ASN A 5 16.88 -19.86 -19.42
C ASN A 5 16.41 -21.09 -18.63
N ARG A 6 16.13 -20.86 -17.36
CA ARG A 6 15.37 -21.77 -16.51
C ARG A 6 14.36 -20.92 -15.79
N THR A 7 13.21 -20.73 -16.40
CA THR A 7 11.97 -20.72 -15.62
C THR A 7 11.94 -22.09 -14.96
N ASP A 8 12.49 -22.18 -13.75
CA ASP A 8 12.61 -23.43 -13.02
C ASP A 8 11.17 -23.96 -12.84
N SER A 9 10.91 -25.19 -13.27
CA SER A 9 9.57 -25.79 -13.13
C SER A 9 9.11 -25.79 -11.67
N ALA A 10 10.04 -25.70 -10.72
CA ALA A 10 9.77 -25.46 -9.31
C ALA A 10 9.15 -24.08 -9.04
N GLU A 11 9.67 -23.00 -9.65
CA GLU A 11 9.15 -21.64 -9.48
C GLU A 11 7.75 -21.49 -10.08
N ALA A 12 7.46 -22.18 -11.19
CA ALA A 12 6.14 -22.20 -11.80
C ALA A 12 5.09 -22.89 -10.91
N ALA A 13 5.48 -23.92 -10.16
CA ALA A 13 4.59 -24.62 -9.22
C ALA A 13 4.23 -23.76 -7.99
N LEU A 14 5.03 -22.76 -7.64
CA LEU A 14 4.74 -21.82 -6.55
C LEU A 14 3.64 -20.81 -6.92
N THR A 15 3.33 -20.64 -8.22
CA THR A 15 2.22 -19.77 -8.65
C THR A 15 0.84 -20.38 -8.39
N GLU A 16 0.78 -21.68 -8.07
CA GLU A 16 -0.45 -22.38 -7.70
C GLU A 16 -0.77 -22.27 -6.20
N GLU A 17 0.14 -21.73 -5.38
CA GLU A 17 -0.14 -21.39 -3.99
C GLU A 17 -1.03 -20.14 -3.95
N VAL A 18 -2.31 -20.38 -4.25
CA VAL A 18 -3.37 -19.41 -4.16
C VAL A 18 -3.58 -19.11 -2.69
N ASP A 19 -3.54 -17.81 -2.37
CA ASP A 19 -3.77 -17.23 -1.05
C ASP A 19 -4.71 -18.10 -0.19
N VAL A 20 -4.12 -18.72 0.82
CA VAL A 20 -4.78 -19.68 1.72
C VAL A 20 -5.82 -18.99 2.60
N ASN A 21 -5.79 -17.65 2.71
CA ASN A 21 -6.75 -16.89 3.49
C ASN A 21 -7.22 -15.63 2.73
N PRO A 22 -8.09 -15.79 1.71
CA PRO A 22 -8.63 -14.66 0.94
C PRO A 22 -9.43 -13.65 1.79
N GLY A 23 -9.73 -14.00 3.04
CA GLY A 23 -10.37 -13.12 4.01
C GLY A 23 -9.45 -12.07 4.63
N VAL A 24 -8.12 -12.24 4.60
CA VAL A 24 -7.17 -11.24 5.15
C VAL A 24 -6.97 -10.04 4.23
N HIS A 25 -7.29 -10.17 2.95
CA HIS A 25 -7.27 -9.06 1.99
C HIS A 25 -8.58 -8.29 1.94
N ARG A 26 -9.49 -8.54 2.90
CA ARG A 26 -10.62 -7.63 3.08
C ARG A 26 -10.08 -6.31 3.60
N PRO A 27 -10.50 -5.17 3.04
CA PRO A 27 -10.18 -3.88 3.61
C PRO A 27 -10.82 -3.82 5.01
N THR A 28 -10.02 -4.08 6.03
CA THR A 28 -10.41 -3.95 7.45
C THR A 28 -10.25 -2.52 7.94
N GLU A 29 -9.51 -1.71 7.17
CA GLU A 29 -9.19 -0.33 7.48
C GLU A 29 -9.89 0.61 6.48
N PRO A 30 -10.31 1.80 6.93
CA PRO A 30 -10.78 2.84 6.05
C PRO A 30 -9.70 3.22 5.03
N ASP A 31 -10.16 3.67 3.86
CA ASP A 31 -9.26 4.16 2.82
C ASP A 31 -8.39 5.30 3.34
N GLU A 32 -7.13 5.35 2.90
CA GLU A 32 -6.17 6.37 3.32
C GLU A 32 -6.72 7.78 3.12
N GLU A 33 -7.42 8.06 2.01
CA GLU A 33 -8.01 9.37 1.75
C GLU A 33 -9.10 9.72 2.79
N GLN A 34 -9.90 8.74 3.21
CA GLN A 34 -10.91 8.94 4.25
C GLN A 34 -10.27 9.26 5.59
N VAL A 35 -9.20 8.53 5.95
CA VAL A 35 -8.45 8.77 7.18
C VAL A 35 -7.81 10.15 7.17
N LEU A 36 -7.17 10.52 6.06
CA LEU A 36 -6.50 11.82 5.93
C LEU A 36 -7.49 12.98 5.99
N ARG A 37 -8.67 12.85 5.37
CA ARG A 37 -9.73 13.87 5.48
C ARG A 37 -10.28 14.01 6.90
N GLU A 38 -10.45 12.90 7.62
CA GLU A 38 -10.91 12.93 9.01
C GLU A 38 -9.89 13.61 9.93
N LEU A 39 -8.59 13.37 9.70
CA LEU A 39 -7.51 13.89 10.54
C LEU A 39 -7.11 15.34 10.22
N TYR A 40 -7.08 15.70 8.94
CA TYR A 40 -6.46 16.94 8.46
C TYR A 40 -7.43 17.85 7.67
N GLY A 41 -8.67 17.42 7.44
CA GLY A 41 -9.65 18.17 6.64
C GLY A 41 -9.43 18.02 5.14
N GLU A 42 -9.85 19.01 4.34
CA GLU A 42 -9.71 18.94 2.88
C GLU A 42 -8.25 19.17 2.46
N PRO A 43 -7.75 18.43 1.45
CA PRO A 43 -6.45 18.69 0.89
C PRO A 43 -6.39 20.04 0.17
N ASP A 44 -5.19 20.57 -0.03
CA ASP A 44 -4.97 21.79 -0.79
C ASP A 44 -5.21 21.58 -2.31
N ALA A 45 -5.00 22.65 -3.10
CA ALA A 45 -5.21 22.63 -4.55
C ALA A 45 -4.30 21.62 -5.29
N ASP A 46 -3.20 21.23 -4.67
CA ASP A 46 -2.23 20.26 -5.20
C ASP A 46 -2.48 18.85 -4.65
N GLY A 47 -3.45 18.67 -3.74
CA GLY A 47 -3.85 17.39 -3.18
C GLY A 47 -3.12 17.01 -1.88
N PHE A 48 -2.40 17.94 -1.25
CA PHE A 48 -1.66 17.67 0.00
C PHE A 48 -2.50 17.97 1.24
N PHE A 49 -2.38 17.08 2.23
CA PHE A 49 -2.90 17.29 3.59
C PHE A 49 -1.81 17.90 4.46
N HIS A 50 -2.14 18.99 5.15
CA HIS A 50 -1.21 19.67 6.07
C HIS A 50 -1.60 19.36 7.50
N GLY A 51 -0.65 18.86 8.30
CA GLY A 51 -0.83 18.73 9.74
C GLY A 51 -0.91 20.10 10.39
N GLU A 52 -1.52 20.18 11.57
CA GLU A 52 -1.40 21.37 12.41
C GLU A 52 0.10 21.61 12.63
N GLU A 53 0.63 22.69 12.05
CA GLU A 53 2.04 23.00 12.11
C GLU A 53 2.41 23.07 13.59
N ALA A 54 3.22 22.13 14.06
CA ALA A 54 3.86 22.31 15.36
C ALA A 54 4.63 23.62 15.23
N GLU A 55 4.13 24.68 15.87
CA GLU A 55 4.76 25.99 15.90
C GLU A 55 6.19 25.80 16.42
N GLU A 56 7.16 25.62 15.51
CA GLU A 56 8.57 25.70 15.82
C GLU A 56 8.82 27.18 16.13
N SER A 57 8.58 27.51 17.39
CA SER A 57 8.82 28.82 17.97
C SER A 57 10.32 29.10 17.87
N ALA A 58 10.68 29.99 16.96
CA ALA A 58 12.03 30.51 16.75
C ALA A 58 12.56 31.32 17.96
#